data_AF-A0A0G1W711-F1
#
_entry.id   AF-A0A0G1W711-F1
#
_cell.length_a   1.000
_cell.length_b   1.000
_cell.length_c   1.000
_cell.angle_alpha   90.00
_cell.angle_beta   90.00
_cell.angle_gamma   90.00
#
_symmetry.space_group_name_H-M   'P 1'
#
loop_
_entity.id
_entity.type
_entity.pdbx_description
1 polymer ?
#
loop_
_entity_poly.entity_id
_entity_poly.type
_entity_poly.pdbx_seq_one_letter_code
_entity_poly.pdbx_strand_id
1 'polypeptide(L)'
;MKTFTHEQVLERYDKLPDAVKDAIMGEATAERMSAIGKQHGLLIDKIGIMAEETGYVMLGLEHPNDFIKNLAETLGIADEKAQAIAKDINEQVFRPIRDHLIDIHKLEKVEQKPSFSQKAPPPGILFVNAEKIDQGPPPSYRPPSFAMPIEKNSEKIIPPAPKFETEQQKPPAQTQEAPTLQTKPIQQTVVVKPKTQSLGQDPYREPIG
;
A
#
# COMPACT_ATOMS: atom_id res chain seq x y z
N MET A 1 -4.17 -16.96 2.27
CA MET A 1 -3.74 -15.73 2.96
C MET A 1 -4.03 -15.89 4.44
N LYS A 2 -3.04 -15.65 5.30
CA LYS A 2 -3.26 -15.59 6.75
C LYS A 2 -3.85 -14.22 7.05
N THR A 3 -4.93 -14.17 7.83
CA THR A 3 -5.50 -12.92 8.31
C THR A 3 -5.36 -12.90 9.82
N PHE A 4 -4.89 -11.78 10.35
CA PHE A 4 -4.78 -11.57 11.79
C PHE A 4 -5.99 -10.76 12.26
N THR A 5 -6.49 -11.08 13.46
CA THR A 5 -7.59 -10.29 14.02
C THR A 5 -7.07 -8.93 14.47
N HIS A 6 -7.96 -7.94 14.51
CA HIS A 6 -7.61 -6.61 15.00
C HIS A 6 -7.01 -6.65 16.41
N GLU A 7 -7.57 -7.51 17.28
CA GLU A 7 -7.10 -7.70 18.65
C GLU A 7 -5.67 -8.26 18.70
N GLN A 8 -5.31 -9.21 17.83
CA GLN A 8 -3.96 -9.74 17.71
C GLN A 8 -2.95 -8.69 17.24
N VAL A 9 -3.36 -7.85 16.28
CA VAL A 9 -2.54 -6.76 15.76
C VAL A 9 -2.28 -5.72 16.85
N LEU A 10 -3.32 -5.29 17.58
CA LEU A 10 -3.18 -4.35 18.69
C LEU A 10 -2.30 -4.91 19.81
N GLU A 11 -2.53 -6.16 20.22
CA GLU A 11 -1.76 -6.77 21.30
C GLU A 11 -0.26 -6.81 20.98
N ARG A 12 0.09 -7.10 19.72
CA ARG A 12 1.49 -7.03 19.26
C ARG A 12 1.99 -5.60 19.21
N TYR A 13 1.21 -4.69 18.63
CA TYR A 13 1.57 -3.28 18.49
C TYR A 13 1.91 -2.64 19.83
N ASP A 14 1.09 -2.85 20.87
CA ASP A 14 1.32 -2.26 22.20
C ASP A 14 2.66 -2.69 22.82
N LYS A 15 3.10 -3.93 22.55
CA LYS A 15 4.35 -4.50 23.04
C LYS A 15 5.59 -4.06 22.24
N LEU A 16 5.42 -3.35 21.13
CA LEU A 16 6.53 -2.90 20.29
C LEU A 16 7.31 -1.74 20.92
N PRO A 17 8.63 -1.65 20.66
CA PRO A 17 9.40 -0.44 20.94
C PRO A 17 8.87 0.76 20.17
N ASP A 18 9.00 1.96 20.74
CA ASP A 18 8.52 3.20 20.12
C ASP A 18 9.12 3.43 18.73
N ALA A 19 10.40 3.10 18.54
CA ALA A 19 11.07 3.20 17.23
C ALA A 19 10.40 2.35 16.13
N VAL A 20 9.83 1.18 16.49
CA VAL A 20 9.12 0.33 15.53
C VAL A 20 7.69 0.83 15.32
N LYS A 21 7.03 1.32 16.37
CA LYS A 21 5.71 1.97 16.27
C LYS A 21 5.77 3.19 15.34
N ASP A 22 6.78 4.03 15.50
CA ASP A 22 7.04 5.18 14.63
C ASP A 22 7.35 4.76 13.19
N ALA A 23 8.06 3.65 12.99
CA ALA A 23 8.29 3.14 11.65
C ALA A 23 7.01 2.62 10.99
N ILE A 24 6.10 2.00 11.74
CA ILE A 24 4.80 1.51 11.24
C ILE A 24 3.89 2.69 10.88
N MET A 25 3.79 3.70 11.75
CA MET A 25 2.91 4.87 11.55
C MET A 25 3.56 6.00 10.75
N GLY A 26 4.84 5.86 10.41
CA GLY A 26 5.64 6.91 9.80
C GLY A 26 5.34 7.13 8.32
N GLU A 27 5.17 8.39 7.95
CA GLU A 27 5.00 8.82 6.56
C GLU A 27 6.16 8.35 5.67
N ALA A 28 7.40 8.45 6.16
CA ALA A 28 8.58 8.01 5.43
C ALA A 28 8.53 6.52 5.04
N THR A 29 7.95 5.66 5.89
CA THR A 29 7.78 4.24 5.57
C THR A 29 6.70 4.06 4.52
N ALA A 30 5.57 4.76 4.65
CA ALA A 30 4.49 4.74 3.66
C ALA A 30 4.96 5.20 2.27
N GLU A 31 5.76 6.28 2.22
CA GLU A 31 6.38 6.78 0.99
C GLU A 31 7.32 5.74 0.36
N ARG A 32 8.19 5.11 1.16
CA ARG A 32 9.08 4.04 0.71
C ARG A 32 8.30 2.85 0.15
N MET A 33 7.22 2.42 0.82
CA MET A 33 6.35 1.34 0.32
C MET A 33 5.68 1.71 -0.98
N SER A 34 5.19 2.94 -1.12
CA SER A 34 4.64 3.43 -2.38
C SER A 34 5.68 3.44 -3.49
N ALA A 35 6.90 3.90 -3.21
CA ALA A 35 7.99 3.99 -4.18
C ALA A 35 8.45 2.60 -4.66
N ILE A 36 8.69 1.66 -3.74
CA ILE A 36 9.09 0.28 -4.08
C ILE A 36 8.00 -0.39 -4.90
N GLY A 37 6.73 -0.26 -4.49
CA GLY A 37 5.62 -0.83 -5.23
C GLY A 37 5.53 -0.32 -6.67
N LYS A 38 5.66 0.99 -6.86
CA LYS A 38 5.70 1.62 -8.20
C LYS A 38 6.90 1.17 -9.03
N GLN A 39 8.08 1.07 -8.42
CA GLN A 39 9.31 0.61 -9.10
C GLN A 39 9.13 -0.80 -9.67
N HIS A 40 8.43 -1.68 -8.96
CA HIS A 40 8.16 -3.06 -9.40
C HIS A 40 6.88 -3.20 -10.24
N GLY A 41 6.25 -2.09 -10.63
CA GLY A 41 5.02 -2.07 -11.42
C GLY A 41 3.83 -2.72 -10.71
N LEU A 42 3.74 -2.59 -9.38
CA LEU A 42 2.57 -3.00 -8.61
C LEU A 42 1.45 -1.95 -8.72
N LEU A 43 0.21 -2.43 -8.82
CA LEU A 43 -0.99 -1.60 -8.72
C LEU A 43 -1.22 -1.16 -7.28
N ILE A 44 -1.96 -0.07 -7.08
CA ILE A 44 -2.20 0.54 -5.76
C ILE A 44 -2.75 -0.49 -4.76
N ASP A 45 -3.67 -1.35 -5.18
CA ASP A 45 -4.24 -2.40 -4.33
C ASP A 45 -3.15 -3.39 -3.85
N LYS A 46 -2.23 -3.76 -4.75
CA LYS A 46 -1.10 -4.65 -4.43
C LYS A 46 -0.05 -3.98 -3.55
N ILE A 47 0.12 -2.67 -3.67
CA ILE A 47 0.98 -1.89 -2.78
C ILE A 47 0.42 -1.90 -1.36
N GLY A 48 -0.90 -1.77 -1.20
CA GLY A 48 -1.57 -1.90 0.09
C GLY A 48 -1.31 -3.26 0.73
N ILE A 49 -1.52 -4.34 -0.03
CA ILE A 49 -1.26 -5.71 0.42
C ILE A 49 0.21 -5.92 0.82
N MET A 50 1.15 -5.43 0.00
CA MET A 50 2.59 -5.51 0.30
C MET A 50 2.94 -4.78 1.61
N ALA A 51 2.35 -3.60 1.83
CA ALA A 51 2.56 -2.83 3.05
C ALA A 51 1.98 -3.56 4.28
N GLU A 52 0.83 -4.21 4.13
CA GLU A 52 0.21 -5.02 5.17
C GLU A 52 1.09 -6.22 5.58
N GLU A 53 1.58 -7.00 4.61
CA GLU A 53 2.50 -8.13 4.87
C GLU A 53 3.78 -7.64 5.55
N THR A 54 4.32 -6.50 5.10
CA THR A 54 5.48 -5.87 5.72
C THR A 54 5.21 -5.48 7.17
N GLY A 55 4.01 -4.95 7.45
CA GLY A 55 3.55 -4.62 8.80
C GLY A 55 3.46 -5.86 9.70
N TYR A 56 2.99 -7.00 9.20
CA TYR A 56 2.93 -8.25 9.96
C TYR A 56 4.31 -8.74 10.39
N VAL A 57 5.32 -8.55 9.55
CA VAL A 57 6.72 -8.84 9.94
C VAL A 57 7.21 -7.87 11.02
N MET A 58 6.91 -6.58 10.90
CA MET A 58 7.29 -5.59 11.93
C MET A 58 6.64 -5.84 13.28
N LEU A 59 5.38 -6.28 13.28
CA LEU A 59 4.60 -6.63 14.47
C LEU A 59 5.06 -7.93 15.14
N GLY A 60 5.91 -8.73 14.47
CA GLY A 60 6.29 -10.05 15.00
C GLY A 60 5.19 -11.11 14.85
N LEU A 61 4.19 -10.86 14.00
CA LEU A 61 3.11 -11.79 13.66
C LEU A 61 3.55 -12.78 12.58
N GLU A 62 4.43 -12.34 11.69
CA GLU A 62 5.02 -13.13 10.63
C GLU A 62 6.54 -13.20 10.77
N HIS A 63 7.10 -14.40 10.58
CA HIS A 63 8.54 -14.59 10.67
C HIS A 63 9.26 -14.10 9.41
N PRO A 64 10.41 -13.39 9.50
CA PRO A 64 11.12 -12.84 8.33
C PRO A 64 11.53 -13.89 7.29
N ASN A 65 11.78 -15.14 7.70
CA ASN A 65 12.10 -16.24 6.78
C ASN A 65 10.92 -16.64 5.87
N ASP A 66 9.69 -16.43 6.31
CA ASP A 66 8.49 -16.75 5.54
C ASP A 66 8.04 -15.59 4.66
N PHE A 67 8.59 -14.38 4.88
CA PHE A 67 8.15 -13.15 4.23
C PHE A 67 8.14 -13.22 2.70
N ILE A 68 9.22 -13.74 2.08
CA ILE A 68 9.30 -13.83 0.61
C ILE A 68 8.21 -14.74 0.05
N LYS A 69 7.99 -15.88 0.71
CA LYS A 69 6.99 -16.86 0.30
C LYS A 69 5.59 -16.26 0.44
N ASN A 70 5.29 -15.67 1.59
CA ASN A 70 3.97 -15.10 1.85
C ASN A 70 3.71 -13.92 0.91
N LEU A 71 4.72 -13.07 0.66
CA LEU A 71 4.63 -11.99 -0.32
C LEU A 71 4.32 -12.50 -1.74
N ALA A 72 4.96 -13.58 -2.18
CA ALA A 72 4.69 -14.20 -3.48
C ALA A 72 3.26 -14.74 -3.57
N GLU A 73 2.82 -15.47 -2.54
CA GLU A 73 1.48 -16.06 -2.45
C GLU A 73 0.39 -14.99 -2.39
N THR A 74 0.57 -13.95 -1.57
CA THR A 74 -0.43 -12.91 -1.32
C THR A 74 -0.52 -11.95 -2.51
N LEU A 75 0.59 -11.61 -3.16
CA LEU A 75 0.57 -10.77 -4.36
C LEU A 75 0.26 -11.54 -5.65
N GLY A 76 0.32 -12.87 -5.64
CA GLY A 76 0.16 -13.71 -6.82
C GLY A 76 1.21 -13.42 -7.89
N ILE A 77 2.48 -13.34 -7.49
CA ILE A 77 3.63 -13.03 -8.37
C ILE A 77 4.65 -14.16 -8.33
N ALA A 78 5.54 -14.21 -9.32
CA ALA A 78 6.64 -15.17 -9.35
C ALA A 78 7.63 -14.93 -8.20
N ASP A 79 8.23 -16.02 -7.69
CA ASP A 79 9.18 -15.99 -6.57
C ASP A 79 10.36 -15.04 -6.82
N GLU A 80 10.89 -14.99 -8.05
CA GLU A 80 11.98 -14.08 -8.42
C GLU A 80 11.59 -12.61 -8.23
N LYS A 81 10.35 -12.25 -8.58
CA LYS A 81 9.84 -10.89 -8.39
C LYS A 81 9.62 -10.59 -6.91
N ALA A 82 9.08 -11.55 -6.16
CA ALA A 82 8.90 -11.41 -4.71
C ALA A 82 10.25 -11.24 -3.99
N GLN A 83 11.29 -11.96 -4.40
CA GLN A 83 12.66 -11.81 -3.87
C GLN A 83 13.22 -10.41 -4.14
N ALA A 84 13.04 -9.89 -5.35
CA ALA A 84 13.50 -8.54 -5.70
C ALA A 84 12.80 -7.46 -4.84
N ILE A 85 11.48 -7.57 -4.69
CA ILE A 85 10.70 -6.65 -3.83
C ILE A 85 11.14 -6.76 -2.37
N ALA A 86 11.25 -7.98 -1.84
CA ALA A 86 11.64 -8.22 -0.47
C ALA A 86 13.04 -7.68 -0.14
N LYS A 87 13.97 -7.74 -1.12
CA LYS A 87 15.30 -7.15 -0.98
C LYS A 87 15.21 -5.64 -0.78
N ASP A 88 14.46 -4.94 -1.62
CA ASP A 88 14.31 -3.48 -1.52
C ASP A 88 13.63 -3.08 -0.20
N ILE A 89 12.61 -3.83 0.24
CA ILE A 89 11.94 -3.60 1.54
C ILE A 89 12.94 -3.80 2.69
N ASN A 90 13.75 -4.85 2.63
CA ASN A 90 14.74 -5.12 3.66
C ASN A 90 15.76 -3.98 3.77
N GLU A 91 16.21 -3.43 2.64
CA GLU A 91 17.19 -2.34 2.60
C GLU A 91 16.61 -0.98 3.04
N GLN A 92 15.38 -0.66 2.62
CA GLN A 92 14.79 0.66 2.82
C GLN A 92 13.94 0.77 4.09
N VAL A 93 13.39 -0.35 4.56
CA VAL A 93 12.39 -0.36 5.64
C VAL A 93 12.82 -1.17 6.85
N PHE A 94 13.32 -2.41 6.68
CA PHE A 94 13.74 -3.19 7.85
C PHE A 94 15.11 -2.79 8.38
N ARG A 95 16.05 -2.39 7.51
CA ARG A 95 17.40 -1.96 7.89
C ARG A 95 17.45 -0.91 8.99
N PRO A 96 16.69 0.21 8.97
CA PRO A 96 16.73 1.21 10.03
C PRO A 96 16.20 0.73 11.39
N ILE A 97 15.34 -0.29 11.41
CA ILE A 97 14.75 -0.85 12.65
C ILE A 97 15.26 -2.25 12.97
N ARG A 98 16.33 -2.69 12.30
CA ARG A 98 16.79 -4.07 12.34
C ARG A 98 17.11 -4.58 13.74
N ASP A 99 17.75 -3.75 14.56
CA ASP A 99 18.12 -4.14 15.92
C ASP A 99 16.87 -4.48 16.75
N HIS A 100 15.82 -3.65 16.64
CA HIS A 100 14.53 -3.91 17.28
C HIS A 100 13.82 -5.14 16.71
N LEU A 101 13.91 -5.37 15.39
CA LEU A 101 13.31 -6.56 14.78
C LEU A 101 13.99 -7.86 15.27
N ILE A 102 15.30 -7.85 15.49
CA ILE A 102 16.01 -9.00 16.07
C ILE A 102 15.46 -9.34 17.45
N ASP A 103 15.22 -8.33 18.29
CA ASP A 103 14.66 -8.50 19.63
C ASP A 103 13.22 -9.02 19.59
N ILE A 104 12.38 -8.46 18.71
CA ILE A 104 10.97 -8.87 18.54
C ILE A 104 10.86 -10.33 18.10
N HIS A 105 11.71 -10.74 17.15
CA HIS A 105 11.71 -12.09 16.61
C HIS A 105 12.59 -13.06 17.39
N LYS A 106 13.26 -12.60 18.45
CA LYS A 106 14.26 -13.36 19.23
C LYS A 106 15.25 -14.09 18.32
N LEU A 107 15.65 -13.44 17.23
CA LEU A 107 16.62 -13.99 16.31
C LEU A 107 17.96 -13.99 17.03
N GLU A 108 18.64 -15.13 17.07
CA GLU A 108 20.04 -15.13 17.48
C GLU A 108 20.78 -14.12 16.60
N LYS A 109 21.63 -13.28 17.20
CA LYS A 109 22.39 -12.25 16.50
C LYS A 109 23.44 -12.93 15.62
N VAL A 110 23.00 -13.49 14.50
CA VAL A 110 23.88 -14.03 13.48
C VAL A 110 24.47 -12.81 12.78
N GLU A 111 25.74 -12.51 13.03
CA GLU A 111 26.53 -11.61 12.21
C GLU A 111 26.35 -12.00 10.75
N GLN A 112 25.63 -11.16 10.00
CA GLN A 112 25.21 -11.48 8.64
C GLN A 112 26.44 -11.55 7.72
N LYS A 113 26.81 -12.77 7.33
CA LYS A 113 26.95 -13.07 5.91
C LYS A 113 25.54 -13.28 5.36
N PRO A 114 25.21 -12.77 4.16
CA PRO A 114 23.89 -12.94 3.56
C PRO A 114 23.66 -14.42 3.24
N SER A 115 23.04 -15.16 4.15
CA SER A 115 22.59 -16.53 3.91
C SER A 115 21.21 -16.47 3.27
N PHE A 116 21.20 -16.27 1.95
CA PHE A 116 20.09 -16.76 1.13
C PHE A 116 20.16 -18.28 1.22
N SER A 117 19.19 -18.91 1.87
CA SER A 117 19.04 -20.36 1.85
C SER A 117 18.56 -20.77 0.46
N GLN A 118 19.49 -20.76 -0.48
CA GLN A 118 19.38 -21.47 -1.75
C GLN A 118 19.32 -22.95 -1.39
N LYS A 119 18.15 -23.57 -1.51
CA LYS A 119 18.12 -24.98 -1.90
C LYS A 119 18.69 -25.04 -3.32
N ALA A 120 20.01 -25.16 -3.42
CA ALA A 120 20.69 -25.43 -4.67
C ALA A 120 20.14 -26.75 -5.25
N PRO A 121 19.76 -26.82 -6.54
CA PRO A 121 19.73 -28.09 -7.24
C PRO A 121 21.17 -28.66 -7.30
N PRO A 122 21.34 -29.99 -7.29
CA PRO A 122 22.67 -30.60 -7.23
C PRO A 122 23.54 -30.19 -8.43
N PRO A 123 24.83 -29.88 -8.24
CA PRO A 123 25.74 -29.62 -9.33
C PRO A 123 26.07 -30.95 -10.02
N GLY A 124 25.43 -31.18 -11.16
CA GLY A 124 25.61 -32.41 -11.94
C GLY A 124 25.55 -32.14 -13.43
N ILE A 125 26.42 -31.27 -13.95
CA ILE A 125 26.83 -31.35 -15.36
C ILE A 125 28.35 -31.20 -15.42
N LEU A 126 28.97 -32.28 -15.87
CA LEU A 126 30.38 -32.43 -16.14
C LEU A 126 30.84 -31.35 -17.13
N PHE A 127 31.97 -30.71 -16.81
CA PHE A 127 32.74 -29.96 -17.77
C PHE A 127 33.10 -30.88 -18.96
N VAL A 128 32.54 -30.60 -20.12
CA VAL A 128 33.10 -31.06 -21.40
C VAL A 128 33.80 -29.87 -22.06
N ASN A 129 34.95 -30.20 -22.63
CA ASN A 129 36.05 -29.32 -23.02
C ASN A 129 35.68 -28.10 -23.86
N ALA A 130 36.46 -27.04 -23.65
CA ALA A 130 36.55 -25.88 -24.52
C ALA A 130 37.08 -26.27 -25.90
N GLU A 131 36.25 -26.13 -26.93
CA GLU A 131 36.70 -25.87 -28.29
C GLU A 131 36.28 -24.45 -28.67
N LYS A 132 37.28 -23.70 -29.14
CA LYS A 132 37.19 -22.33 -29.65
C LYS A 132 35.93 -22.13 -30.50
N ILE A 133 35.13 -21.14 -30.12
CA ILE A 133 34.27 -20.45 -31.07
C ILE A 133 34.67 -18.97 -31.10
N ASP A 134 35.15 -18.63 -32.28
CA ASP A 134 35.58 -17.34 -32.80
C ASP A 134 34.62 -16.20 -32.41
N GLN A 135 35.16 -15.15 -31.80
CA GLN A 135 34.40 -13.97 -31.41
C GLN A 135 34.04 -13.14 -32.65
N GLY A 136 32.85 -13.36 -33.20
CA GLY A 136 32.18 -12.32 -33.99
C GLY A 136 31.84 -11.12 -33.09
N PRO A 137 31.85 -9.89 -33.62
CA PRO A 137 31.53 -8.71 -32.81
C PRO A 137 30.11 -8.80 -32.24
N PRO A 138 29.87 -8.30 -31.01
CA PRO A 138 28.56 -8.39 -30.37
C PRO A 138 27.52 -7.64 -31.20
N PRO A 139 26.26 -8.12 -31.27
CA PRO A 139 25.19 -7.38 -31.93
C PRO A 139 24.97 -6.06 -31.18
N SER A 140 25.23 -4.95 -31.88
CA SER A 140 24.91 -3.61 -31.40
C SER A 140 23.39 -3.50 -31.25
N TYR A 141 22.91 -3.48 -30.00
CA TYR A 141 21.50 -3.20 -29.70
C TYR A 141 21.19 -1.76 -30.12
N ARG A 142 20.57 -1.63 -31.30
CA ARG A 142 19.91 -0.39 -31.71
C ARG A 142 18.52 -0.41 -31.10
N PRO A 143 18.15 0.52 -30.20
CA PRO A 143 16.76 0.60 -29.76
C PRO A 143 15.88 0.85 -31.01
N PRO A 144 14.69 0.23 -31.10
CA PRO A 144 13.76 0.58 -32.16
C PRO A 144 13.38 2.05 -31.99
N SER A 145 13.87 2.88 -32.89
CA SER A 145 13.40 4.25 -33.04
C SER A 145 11.95 4.16 -33.49
N PHE A 146 11.00 4.40 -32.57
CA PHE A 146 9.63 4.72 -32.94
C PHE A 146 9.64 6.08 -33.65
N ALA A 147 10.00 6.07 -34.94
CA ALA A 147 9.64 7.15 -35.84
C ALA A 147 8.13 7.03 -36.07
N MET A 148 7.34 7.77 -35.30
CA MET A 148 5.95 7.98 -35.66
C MET A 148 5.90 8.71 -37.01
N PRO A 149 5.17 8.20 -38.01
CA PRO A 149 4.86 8.97 -39.20
C PRO A 149 4.04 10.19 -38.77
N ILE A 150 4.57 11.39 -39.01
CA ILE A 150 3.75 12.61 -38.96
C ILE A 150 2.87 12.57 -40.21
N GLU A 151 1.68 12.01 -40.07
CA GLU A 151 0.65 12.07 -41.10
C GLU A 151 0.07 13.50 -41.12
N LYS A 152 0.66 14.34 -41.97
CA LYS A 152 0.10 15.62 -42.37
C LYS A 152 -0.86 15.38 -43.55
N ASN A 153 -2.16 15.32 -43.28
CA ASN A 153 -3.18 15.95 -44.12
C ASN A 153 -4.51 16.04 -43.35
N SER A 154 -4.90 17.20 -42.84
CA SER A 154 -5.90 18.12 -43.44
C SER A 154 -7.19 17.42 -43.91
N GLU A 155 -8.25 17.46 -43.08
CA GLU A 155 -9.52 18.09 -43.47
C GLU A 155 -10.44 18.22 -42.23
N LYS A 156 -11.05 19.38 -42.13
CA LYS A 156 -11.97 19.92 -41.14
C LYS A 156 -13.21 19.04 -40.88
N ILE A 157 -13.41 18.58 -39.64
CA ILE A 157 -14.77 18.39 -39.09
C ILE A 157 -14.77 18.95 -37.66
N ILE A 158 -15.24 20.18 -37.55
CA ILE A 158 -15.66 20.78 -36.28
C ILE A 158 -16.93 20.02 -35.88
N PRO A 159 -16.98 19.26 -34.77
CA PRO A 159 -18.26 18.87 -34.22
C PRO A 159 -18.99 20.15 -33.80
N PRO A 160 -20.25 20.37 -34.21
CA PRO A 160 -20.97 21.56 -33.77
C PRO A 160 -21.04 21.56 -32.24
N ALA A 161 -20.67 22.69 -31.66
CA ALA A 161 -20.86 22.95 -30.23
C ALA A 161 -22.28 22.56 -29.82
N PRO A 162 -22.49 21.95 -28.64
CA PRO A 162 -23.82 21.78 -28.11
C PRO A 162 -24.45 23.17 -28.00
N LYS A 163 -25.47 23.41 -28.81
CA LYS A 163 -26.37 24.55 -28.66
C LYS A 163 -26.99 24.39 -27.28
N PHE A 164 -26.53 25.16 -26.30
CA PHE A 164 -27.38 25.49 -25.16
C PHE A 164 -28.52 26.33 -25.72
N GLU A 165 -29.61 25.65 -26.05
CA GLU A 165 -30.89 26.27 -26.35
C GLU A 165 -31.27 27.11 -25.14
N THR A 166 -31.12 28.43 -25.31
CA THR A 166 -31.65 29.41 -24.37
C THR A 166 -33.14 29.45 -24.60
N GLU A 167 -33.88 28.51 -24.02
CA GLU A 167 -35.33 28.66 -23.94
C GLU A 167 -35.65 29.57 -22.76
N GLN A 168 -35.74 30.85 -23.12
CA GLN A 168 -36.19 31.95 -22.30
C GLN A 168 -37.69 31.78 -22.05
N GLN A 169 -38.08 30.96 -21.07
CA GLN A 169 -39.42 31.00 -20.48
C GLN A 169 -39.39 31.79 -19.17
N LYS A 170 -40.03 32.95 -19.26
CA LYS A 170 -40.32 33.90 -18.19
C LYS A 170 -41.06 33.21 -17.02
N PRO A 171 -40.72 33.50 -15.76
CA PRO A 171 -41.37 32.88 -14.61
C PRO A 171 -42.78 33.46 -14.35
N PRO A 172 -43.79 32.65 -13.97
CA PRO A 172 -44.83 33.15 -13.10
C PRO A 172 -44.26 33.25 -11.68
N ALA A 173 -44.28 34.45 -11.13
CA ALA A 173 -43.92 34.72 -9.76
C ALA A 173 -44.71 33.83 -8.79
N GLN A 174 -44.01 33.13 -7.91
CA GLN A 174 -44.50 32.87 -6.55
C GLN A 174 -43.32 32.59 -5.61
N THR A 175 -43.18 33.54 -4.69
CA THR A 175 -42.31 33.62 -3.52
C THR A 175 -42.30 32.33 -2.69
N GLN A 176 -41.10 31.87 -2.29
CA GLN A 176 -40.76 31.58 -0.88
C GLN A 176 -39.29 31.20 -0.70
N GLU A 177 -38.77 31.60 0.45
CA GLU A 177 -37.38 31.92 0.79
C GLU A 177 -36.48 30.72 1.10
N ALA A 178 -35.16 30.96 1.04
CA ALA A 178 -34.06 29.99 1.05
C ALA A 178 -33.68 29.41 2.44
N PRO A 179 -32.92 28.30 2.47
CA PRO A 179 -31.93 28.05 3.52
C PRO A 179 -30.50 28.31 3.01
N THR A 180 -29.87 29.38 3.53
CA THR A 180 -28.43 29.62 3.43
C THR A 180 -27.65 28.80 4.48
N LEU A 181 -26.59 28.16 4.00
CA LEU A 181 -25.49 27.61 4.80
C LEU A 181 -24.81 28.72 5.63
N GLN A 182 -24.63 28.50 6.93
CA GLN A 182 -23.65 29.23 7.73
C GLN A 182 -22.78 28.27 8.56
N THR A 183 -21.49 28.40 8.29
CA THR A 183 -20.31 27.90 8.97
C THR A 183 -20.31 28.19 10.48
N LYS A 184 -20.00 27.19 11.32
CA LYS A 184 -19.69 27.40 12.75
C LYS A 184 -18.18 27.41 12.99
N PRO A 185 -17.63 28.42 13.69
CA PRO A 185 -16.31 28.36 14.29
C PRO A 185 -16.33 27.76 15.71
N ILE A 186 -15.14 27.28 16.10
CA ILE A 186 -14.73 26.62 17.35
C ILE A 186 -15.01 27.49 18.59
N GLN A 187 -15.41 26.88 19.72
CA GLN A 187 -15.07 27.37 21.07
C GLN A 187 -15.25 26.29 22.16
N GLN A 188 -14.25 26.25 23.06
CA GLN A 188 -14.04 25.35 24.18
C GLN A 188 -15.02 25.57 25.34
N THR A 189 -15.40 24.51 26.06
CA THR A 189 -15.74 24.52 27.50
C THR A 189 -15.50 23.10 28.04
N VAL A 190 -14.42 22.83 28.78
CA VAL A 190 -14.26 22.99 30.24
C VAL A 190 -15.17 22.04 31.06
N VAL A 191 -14.49 21.17 31.80
CA VAL A 191 -14.90 20.18 32.79
C VAL A 191 -15.86 20.73 33.86
N VAL A 192 -16.98 20.04 34.15
CA VAL A 192 -17.51 19.89 35.54
C VAL A 192 -18.28 18.56 35.71
N LYS A 193 -18.09 17.95 36.89
CA LYS A 193 -18.54 16.65 37.43
C LYS A 193 -20.04 16.59 37.88
N PRO A 194 -20.54 15.43 38.37
CA PRO A 194 -21.90 14.91 38.10
C PRO A 194 -22.95 15.21 39.18
N LYS A 195 -24.25 15.08 38.84
CA LYS A 195 -25.34 14.95 39.84
C LYS A 195 -26.62 14.27 39.28
N THR A 196 -26.81 13.03 39.72
CA THR A 196 -28.01 12.41 40.33
C THR A 196 -29.43 12.72 39.79
N GLN A 197 -30.06 11.64 39.30
CA GLN A 197 -31.49 11.22 39.36
C GLN A 197 -32.63 12.23 39.13
N SER A 198 -33.47 11.92 38.13
CA SER A 198 -34.92 11.83 38.32
C SER A 198 -35.54 10.92 37.27
N LEU A 199 -36.21 9.86 37.74
CA LEU A 199 -37.07 8.97 36.96
C LEU A 199 -38.25 9.74 36.36
N GLY A 200 -38.72 9.26 35.21
CA GLY A 200 -40.14 9.27 34.86
C GLY A 200 -40.51 10.10 33.65
N GLN A 201 -40.57 9.48 32.47
CA GLN A 201 -41.83 8.97 31.92
C GLN A 201 -41.55 8.38 30.54
N ASP A 202 -41.75 7.07 30.43
CA ASP A 202 -41.58 6.29 29.22
C ASP A 202 -42.83 6.46 28.31
N PRO A 203 -42.70 6.95 27.07
CA PRO A 203 -43.82 7.39 26.24
C PRO A 203 -44.55 6.29 25.43
N TYR A 204 -44.31 5.00 25.66
CA TYR A 204 -44.99 3.89 24.95
C TYR A 204 -45.86 3.00 25.84
N ARG A 205 -46.79 3.59 26.61
CA ARG A 205 -47.86 2.81 27.29
C ARG A 205 -49.20 3.05 26.60
N GLU A 206 -49.56 2.15 25.67
CA GLU A 206 -50.86 2.17 25.00
C GLU A 206 -52.00 1.81 25.99
N PRO A 207 -53.20 2.42 25.86
CA PRO A 207 -54.37 2.02 26.64
C PRO A 207 -55.02 0.77 26.03
N ILE A 208 -55.17 -0.28 26.84
CA ILE A 208 -56.07 -1.39 26.56
C ILE A 208 -57.53 -0.93 26.78
N GLY A 209 -58.37 -1.16 25.77
CA GLY A 209 -59.83 -1.09 25.87
C GLY A 209 -60.45 -2.41 26.30
#